data_AF-A0A0G0AC62-F1
#
_entry.id   AF-A0A0G0AC62-F1
#
_cell.length_a   1.000
_cell.length_b   1.000
_cell.length_c   1.000
_cell.angle_alpha   90.00
_cell.angle_beta   90.00
_cell.angle_gamma   90.00
#
_symmetry.space_group_name_H-M   'P 1'
#
loop_
_entity.id
_entity.type
_entity.pdbx_description
1 polymer ?
#
loop_
_entity_poly.entity_id
_entity_poly.type
_entity_poly.pdbx_seq_one_letter_code
_entity_poly.pdbx_strand_id
1 'polypeptide(L)'
;MESLYIVSFFLNTKIGFFLATRQIKKASFWTTGLIVFVMVLTFLNLVVVSGILVGLIEGSIAAWHNQYTSDIMISNLDTKDYIENSPSIISTLKALPEVQYISARYAKGGTIEANYKTKKETDKPNTASAQIIGINPMAEDQITGLASHVAEGEYLTPTDYDKVLIGQFLLAQYLPVE
;
A
#
# COMPACT_ATOMS: atom_id res chain seq x y z
N MET A 1 31.49 -2.98 50.45
CA MET A 1 32.35 -2.16 49.57
C MET A 1 31.59 -1.68 48.33
N GLU A 2 30.73 -2.49 47.70
CA GLU A 2 29.90 -2.11 46.54
C GLU A 2 28.87 -0.99 46.80
N SER A 3 28.24 -0.96 47.98
CA SER A 3 27.25 0.09 48.34
C SER A 3 27.83 1.52 48.33
N LEU A 4 29.12 1.68 48.65
CA LEU A 4 29.83 2.96 48.66
C LEU A 4 30.14 3.48 47.24
N TYR A 5 30.35 2.57 46.28
CA TYR A 5 30.52 2.92 44.85
C TYR A 5 29.20 3.38 44.24
N ILE A 6 28.08 2.74 44.59
CA ILE A 6 26.76 3.13 44.09
C ILE A 6 26.37 4.51 44.64
N VAL A 7 26.57 4.76 45.94
CA VAL A 7 26.28 6.07 46.55
C VAL A 7 27.16 7.19 45.96
N SER A 8 28.46 6.92 45.77
CA SER A 8 29.36 7.90 45.15
C SER A 8 29.04 8.14 43.67
N PHE A 9 28.61 7.11 42.93
CA PHE A 9 28.12 7.26 41.56
C PHE A 9 26.90 8.18 41.49
N PHE A 10 25.88 7.98 42.33
CA PHE A 10 24.71 8.85 42.38
C PHE A 10 25.05 10.29 42.78
N LEU A 11 25.98 10.47 43.73
CA LEU A 11 26.46 11.81 44.10
C LEU A 11 27.18 12.48 42.92
N ASN A 12 28.07 11.75 42.25
CA ASN A 12 28.84 12.25 41.11
C ASN A 12 27.94 12.61 39.93
N THR A 13 26.89 11.85 39.64
CA THR A 13 25.89 12.20 38.62
C THR A 13 25.12 13.47 38.99
N LYS A 14 24.71 13.63 40.27
CA LYS A 14 24.04 14.85 40.73
C LYS A 14 24.94 16.08 40.65
N ILE A 15 26.21 15.94 41.07
CA ILE A 15 27.22 17.00 40.98
C ILE A 15 27.47 17.35 39.50
N GLY A 16 27.66 16.34 38.64
CA GLY A 16 27.83 16.53 37.20
C GLY A 16 26.66 17.26 36.55
N PHE A 17 25.41 16.89 36.88
CA PHE A 17 24.21 17.57 36.37
C PHE A 17 24.12 19.03 36.86
N PHE A 18 24.47 19.29 38.13
CA PHE A 18 24.52 20.66 38.66
C PHE A 18 25.57 21.52 37.94
N LEU A 19 26.74 20.95 37.67
CA LEU A 19 27.80 21.65 36.92
C LEU A 19 27.38 21.90 35.47
N ALA A 20 26.81 20.91 34.78
CA ALA A 20 26.33 21.02 33.41
C ALA A 20 25.22 22.07 33.26
N THR A 21 24.21 22.06 34.13
CA THR A 21 23.12 23.05 34.11
C THR A 21 23.63 24.48 34.39
N ARG A 22 24.60 24.63 35.30
CA ARG A 22 25.27 25.92 35.54
C ARG A 22 26.09 26.37 34.33
N GLN A 23 26.75 25.45 33.64
CA GLN A 23 27.55 25.74 32.44
C GLN A 23 26.67 26.20 31.28
N ILE A 24 25.55 25.52 31.03
CA ILE A 24 24.57 25.91 30.01
C ILE A 24 24.01 27.31 30.28
N LYS A 25 23.69 27.64 31.54
CA LYS A 25 23.20 28.98 31.92
C LYS A 25 24.23 30.10 31.72
N LYS A 26 25.53 29.80 31.80
CA LYS A 26 26.61 30.77 31.58
C LYS A 26 27.04 30.87 30.12
N ALA A 27 26.72 29.86 29.30
CA ALA A 27 27.00 29.88 27.88
C ALA A 27 26.12 30.91 27.16
N SER A 28 26.55 31.34 25.96
CA SER A 28 25.73 32.19 25.11
C SER A 28 24.41 31.48 24.80
N PHE A 29 23.29 32.10 25.18
CA PHE A 29 21.95 31.58 24.94
C PHE A 29 21.73 31.29 23.45
N TRP A 30 22.25 32.16 22.58
CA TRP A 30 22.18 32.02 21.13
C TRP A 30 22.94 30.80 20.62
N THR A 31 24.17 30.57 21.09
CA THR A 31 24.99 29.44 20.64
C THR A 31 24.40 28.11 21.09
N THR A 32 23.92 28.04 22.34
CA THR A 32 23.26 26.83 22.86
C THR A 32 21.95 26.55 22.11
N GLY A 33 21.15 27.60 21.84
CA GLY A 33 19.93 27.49 21.05
C GLY A 33 20.21 27.01 19.62
N LEU A 34 21.25 27.54 18.96
CA LEU A 34 21.66 27.10 17.63
C LEU A 34 22.08 25.63 17.61
N ILE A 35 22.88 25.19 18.59
CA ILE A 35 23.32 23.79 18.70
C ILE A 35 22.11 22.86 18.90
N VAL A 36 21.21 23.18 19.84
CA VAL A 36 20.00 22.38 20.08
C VAL A 36 19.11 22.34 18.83
N PHE A 37 18.93 23.47 18.16
CA PHE A 37 18.14 23.55 16.93
C PHE A 37 18.73 22.67 15.82
N VAL A 38 20.04 22.76 15.57
CA VAL A 38 20.72 21.94 14.55
C VAL A 38 20.63 20.45 14.92
N MET A 39 20.84 20.08 16.20
CA MET A 39 20.71 18.69 16.64
C MET A 39 19.29 18.15 16.50
N VAL A 40 18.27 18.96 16.79
CA VAL A 40 16.87 18.58 16.59
C VAL A 40 16.55 18.45 15.10
N LEU A 41 17.04 19.37 14.26
CA LEU A 41 16.81 19.32 12.82
C LEU A 41 17.47 18.10 12.17
N THR A 42 18.70 17.76 12.54
CA THR A 42 19.38 16.55 12.04
C THR A 42 18.71 15.29 12.54
N PHE A 43 18.28 15.24 13.81
CA PHE A 43 17.50 14.14 14.34
C PHE A 43 16.17 13.97 13.62
N LEU A 44 15.41 15.06 13.46
CA LEU A 44 14.11 15.05 12.80
C LEU A 44 14.25 14.62 11.35
N ASN A 45 15.29 15.06 10.64
CA ASN A 45 15.55 14.63 9.27
C ASN A 45 15.70 13.11 9.17
N LEU A 46 16.51 12.50 10.05
CA LEU A 46 16.73 11.04 10.04
C LEU A 46 15.46 10.26 10.40
N VAL A 47 14.70 10.72 11.40
CA VAL A 47 13.48 10.04 11.85
C VAL A 47 12.34 10.18 10.84
N VAL A 48 12.13 11.38 10.31
CA VAL A 48 11.03 11.64 9.35
C VAL A 48 11.25 10.86 8.06
N VAL A 49 12.45 10.89 7.50
CA VAL A 49 12.75 10.15 6.26
C VAL A 49 12.53 8.65 6.46
N SER A 50 13.05 8.08 7.56
CA SER A 50 12.86 6.67 7.86
C SER A 50 11.39 6.32 8.10
N GLY A 51 10.66 7.18 8.82
CA GLY A 51 9.24 6.99 9.12
C GLY A 51 8.36 7.02 7.87
N ILE A 52 8.63 7.95 6.94
CA ILE A 52 7.93 8.01 5.66
C ILE A 52 8.23 6.77 4.82
N LEU A 53 9.50 6.35 4.74
CA LEU A 53 9.88 5.17 3.96
C LEU A 53 9.17 3.91 4.46
N VAL A 54 9.19 3.66 5.78
CA VAL A 54 8.50 2.50 6.37
C VAL A 54 6.99 2.62 6.17
N GLY A 55 6.40 3.77 6.48
CA GLY A 55 4.95 3.97 6.37
C GLY A 55 4.41 3.80 4.96
N LEU A 56 5.14 4.29 3.95
CA LEU A 56 4.75 4.11 2.53
C LEU A 56 4.86 2.65 2.09
N ILE A 57 5.92 1.94 2.51
CA ILE A 57 6.09 0.52 2.17
C ILE A 57 5.00 -0.31 2.84
N GLU A 58 4.83 -0.17 4.16
CA GLU A 58 3.81 -0.91 4.92
C GLU A 58 2.40 -0.60 4.44
N GLY A 59 2.09 0.67 4.16
CA GLY A 59 0.81 1.07 3.60
C GLY A 59 0.55 0.48 2.22
N SER A 60 1.57 0.43 1.36
CA SER A 60 1.46 -0.18 0.03
C SER A 60 1.26 -1.69 0.11
N ILE A 61 1.99 -2.37 1.01
CA ILE A 61 1.84 -3.82 1.23
C ILE A 61 0.45 -4.13 1.79
N ALA A 62 -0.02 -3.37 2.79
CA ALA A 62 -1.33 -3.57 3.38
C ALA A 62 -2.46 -3.33 2.38
N ALA A 63 -2.36 -2.28 1.54
CA ALA A 63 -3.32 -2.03 0.47
C ALA A 63 -3.32 -3.17 -0.55
N TRP A 64 -2.14 -3.61 -1.00
CA TRP A 64 -2.02 -4.73 -1.95
C TRP A 64 -2.57 -6.03 -1.38
N HIS A 65 -2.29 -6.31 -0.11
CA HIS A 65 -2.82 -7.46 0.60
C HIS A 65 -4.35 -7.42 0.64
N ASN A 66 -4.94 -6.35 1.19
CA ASN A 66 -6.37 -6.31 1.44
C ASN A 66 -7.23 -6.19 0.17
N GLN A 67 -6.70 -5.57 -0.89
CA GLN A 67 -7.49 -5.23 -2.09
C GLN A 67 -7.20 -6.13 -3.29
N TYR A 68 -6.08 -6.86 -3.30
CA TYR A 68 -5.67 -7.62 -4.49
C TYR A 68 -5.40 -9.10 -4.22
N THR A 69 -4.43 -9.44 -3.37
CA THR A 69 -4.00 -10.84 -3.15
C THR A 69 -4.73 -11.55 -2.02
N SER A 70 -5.24 -10.79 -1.03
CA SER A 70 -5.65 -11.32 0.28
C SER A 70 -4.54 -12.22 0.85
N ASP A 71 -4.88 -13.33 1.50
CA ASP A 71 -3.89 -14.18 2.17
C ASP A 71 -2.98 -14.95 1.20
N ILE A 72 -3.54 -15.53 0.13
CA ILE A 72 -2.81 -16.41 -0.80
C ILE A 72 -3.30 -16.18 -2.23
N MET A 73 -2.37 -15.82 -3.13
CA MET A 73 -2.61 -15.74 -4.58
C MET A 73 -1.85 -16.84 -5.32
N ILE A 74 -2.58 -17.63 -6.11
CA ILE A 74 -2.01 -18.65 -6.99
C ILE A 74 -1.96 -18.09 -8.41
N SER A 75 -0.77 -18.03 -8.99
CA SER A 75 -0.54 -17.59 -10.38
C SER A 75 -0.01 -18.72 -11.25
N ASN A 76 -0.07 -18.52 -12.57
CA ASN A 76 0.68 -19.32 -13.53
C ASN A 76 2.19 -19.16 -13.31
N LEU A 77 2.96 -20.14 -13.80
CA LEU A 77 4.40 -20.03 -13.90
C LEU A 77 4.78 -19.01 -14.97
N ASP A 78 5.93 -18.36 -14.85
CA ASP A 78 6.43 -17.37 -15.82
C ASP A 78 6.55 -17.91 -17.26
N THR A 79 6.66 -19.24 -17.40
CA THR A 79 6.79 -19.94 -18.68
C THR A 79 5.46 -20.42 -19.27
N LYS A 80 4.33 -20.14 -18.61
CA LYS A 80 3.00 -20.66 -18.96
C LYS A 80 1.99 -19.52 -19.03
N ASP A 81 1.04 -19.58 -19.95
CA ASP A 81 0.00 -18.54 -20.07
C ASP A 81 -1.18 -18.72 -19.09
N TYR A 82 -1.32 -19.89 -18.48
CA TYR A 82 -2.40 -20.21 -17.56
C TYR A 82 -1.99 -21.26 -16.52
N ILE A 83 -2.78 -21.38 -15.46
CA ILE A 83 -2.60 -22.40 -14.41
C ILE A 83 -3.12 -23.74 -14.93
N GLU A 84 -2.22 -24.70 -15.10
CA GLU A 84 -2.58 -26.05 -15.50
C GLU A 84 -3.41 -26.74 -14.41
N ASN A 85 -4.43 -27.51 -14.82
CA ASN A 85 -5.32 -28.25 -13.91
C ASN A 85 -6.05 -27.37 -12.86
N SER A 86 -6.37 -26.12 -13.20
CA SER A 86 -7.06 -25.20 -12.30
C SER A 86 -8.38 -25.73 -11.69
N PRO A 87 -9.23 -26.52 -12.40
CA PRO A 87 -10.47 -27.02 -11.80
C PRO A 87 -10.22 -27.97 -10.61
N SER A 88 -9.18 -28.81 -10.69
CA SER A 88 -8.82 -29.73 -9.60
C SER A 88 -8.22 -28.99 -8.41
N ILE A 89 -7.44 -27.92 -8.67
CA ILE A 89 -6.91 -27.06 -7.61
C ILE A 89 -8.08 -26.39 -6.88
N ILE A 90 -9.03 -25.81 -7.62
CA ILE A 90 -10.21 -25.15 -7.05
C ILE A 90 -11.05 -26.14 -6.24
N SER A 91 -11.29 -27.36 -6.73
CA SER A 91 -12.07 -28.36 -5.99
C SER A 91 -11.38 -28.82 -4.71
N THR A 92 -10.05 -28.98 -4.75
CA THR A 92 -9.24 -29.33 -3.58
C THR A 92 -9.30 -28.22 -2.53
N LEU A 93 -9.11 -26.97 -2.94
CA LEU A 93 -9.19 -25.82 -2.03
C LEU A 93 -10.58 -25.66 -1.41
N LYS A 94 -11.65 -25.89 -2.18
CA LYS A 94 -13.03 -25.87 -1.66
C LYS A 94 -13.32 -26.98 -0.66
N ALA A 95 -12.56 -28.07 -0.68
CA ALA A 95 -12.73 -29.19 0.25
C ALA A 95 -12.00 -28.97 1.58
N LEU A 96 -11.06 -28.02 1.64
CA LEU A 96 -10.31 -27.71 2.85
C LEU A 96 -11.14 -26.80 3.77
N PRO A 97 -11.36 -27.19 5.04
CA PRO A 97 -12.14 -26.38 5.98
C PRO A 97 -11.44 -25.08 6.37
N GLU A 98 -10.12 -24.98 6.22
CA GLU A 98 -9.37 -23.74 6.50
C GLU A 98 -9.59 -22.65 5.46
N VAL A 99 -10.09 -23.00 4.26
CA VAL A 99 -10.29 -22.06 3.16
C VAL A 99 -11.70 -21.47 3.23
N GLN A 100 -11.79 -20.19 3.60
CA GLN A 100 -13.08 -19.50 3.75
C GLN A 100 -13.69 -19.10 2.40
N TYR A 101 -12.89 -18.49 1.53
CA TYR A 101 -13.34 -17.93 0.26
C TYR A 101 -12.30 -18.17 -0.85
N ILE A 102 -12.79 -18.33 -2.08
CA ILE A 102 -11.94 -18.51 -3.27
C ILE A 102 -12.56 -17.73 -4.42
N SER A 103 -11.76 -16.91 -5.09
CA SER A 103 -12.12 -16.27 -6.35
C SER A 103 -11.15 -16.70 -7.43
N ALA A 104 -11.70 -17.24 -8.53
CA ALA A 104 -10.94 -17.56 -9.72
C ALA A 104 -10.97 -16.36 -10.66
N ARG A 105 -9.79 -15.92 -11.11
CA ARG A 105 -9.63 -14.77 -12.00
C ARG A 105 -9.09 -15.18 -13.35
N TYR A 106 -9.66 -14.63 -14.42
CA TYR A 106 -9.17 -14.77 -15.79
C TYR A 106 -8.54 -13.45 -16.22
N ALA A 107 -7.24 -13.30 -16.00
CA ALA A 107 -6.52 -12.08 -16.32
C ALA A 107 -5.86 -12.18 -17.71
N LYS A 108 -6.03 -11.16 -18.54
CA LYS A 108 -5.32 -11.01 -19.81
C LYS A 108 -5.06 -9.54 -20.10
N GLY A 109 -3.86 -9.22 -20.55
CA GLY A 109 -3.54 -7.89 -21.07
C GLY A 109 -4.29 -7.60 -22.38
N GLY A 110 -4.80 -6.38 -22.53
CA GLY A 110 -5.47 -5.93 -23.72
C GLY A 110 -5.40 -4.41 -23.91
N THR A 111 -5.87 -3.95 -25.06
CA THR A 111 -6.01 -2.53 -25.37
C THR A 111 -7.50 -2.22 -25.46
N ILE A 112 -7.95 -1.22 -24.70
CA ILE A 112 -9.32 -0.72 -24.70
C ILE A 112 -9.34 0.56 -25.53
N GLU A 113 -10.30 0.69 -26.44
CA GLU A 113 -10.51 1.90 -27.24
C GLU A 113 -11.86 2.54 -26.89
N ALA A 114 -11.85 3.83 -26.58
CA ALA A 114 -13.04 4.64 -26.41
C ALA A 114 -13.43 5.33 -27.74
N ASN A 115 -14.72 5.65 -27.89
CA ASN A 115 -15.27 6.41 -29.02
C ASN A 115 -15.07 5.78 -30.41
N TYR A 116 -14.80 4.47 -30.49
CA TYR A 116 -14.56 3.76 -31.75
C TYR A 116 -15.64 4.03 -32.82
N LYS A 117 -16.92 4.13 -32.41
CA LYS A 117 -18.05 4.37 -33.33
C LYS A 117 -18.21 5.82 -33.77
N THR A 118 -17.70 6.79 -33.02
CA THR A 118 -17.88 8.23 -33.24
C THR A 118 -16.62 8.95 -33.72
N LYS A 119 -15.51 8.20 -33.83
CA LYS A 119 -14.21 8.68 -34.27
C LYS A 119 -14.23 9.05 -35.75
N LYS A 120 -13.69 10.22 -36.11
CA LYS A 120 -13.41 10.58 -37.50
C LYS A 120 -12.10 9.94 -37.95
N GLU A 121 -11.96 9.69 -39.25
CA GLU A 121 -10.76 9.03 -39.82
C GLU A 121 -9.45 9.78 -39.53
N THR A 122 -9.52 11.10 -39.30
CA THR A 122 -8.40 11.98 -38.97
C THR A 122 -8.01 12.01 -37.49
N ASP A 123 -8.86 11.51 -36.60
CA ASP A 123 -8.66 11.64 -35.16
C ASP A 123 -7.74 10.54 -34.62
N LYS A 124 -6.92 10.88 -33.62
CA LYS A 124 -6.11 9.88 -32.91
C LYS A 124 -7.04 8.95 -32.11
N PRO A 125 -6.81 7.63 -32.15
CA PRO A 125 -7.60 6.69 -31.36
C PRO A 125 -7.40 6.95 -29.87
N ASN A 126 -8.50 6.97 -29.12
CA ASN A 126 -8.46 7.10 -27.67
C ASN A 126 -8.30 5.71 -27.06
N THR A 127 -7.06 5.27 -26.91
CA THR A 127 -6.72 3.92 -26.45
C THR A 127 -5.97 3.93 -25.13
N ALA A 128 -6.22 2.90 -24.32
CA ALA A 128 -5.47 2.63 -23.10
C ALA A 128 -5.15 1.14 -23.01
N SER A 129 -3.92 0.81 -22.61
CA SER A 129 -3.52 -0.56 -22.28
C SER A 129 -4.00 -0.89 -20.87
N ALA A 130 -4.70 -2.00 -20.69
CA ALA A 130 -5.25 -2.42 -19.41
C ALA A 130 -5.19 -3.94 -19.23
N GLN A 131 -5.22 -4.38 -17.98
CA GLN A 131 -5.51 -5.77 -17.65
C GLN A 131 -7.03 -5.96 -17.66
N ILE A 132 -7.50 -6.92 -18.44
CA ILE A 132 -8.90 -7.33 -18.47
C ILE A 132 -9.00 -8.56 -17.57
N ILE A 133 -9.81 -8.46 -16.52
CA ILE A 133 -9.94 -9.50 -15.51
C ILE A 133 -11.40 -9.98 -15.48
N GLY A 134 -11.62 -11.24 -15.84
CA GLY A 134 -12.88 -11.93 -15.61
C GLY A 134 -12.95 -12.45 -14.18
N ILE A 135 -14.00 -12.08 -13.45
CA ILE A 135 -14.22 -12.45 -12.05
C ILE A 135 -15.63 -13.02 -11.86
N ASN A 136 -15.83 -13.78 -10.78
CA ASN A 136 -17.16 -13.99 -10.23
C ASN A 136 -17.44 -12.86 -9.23
N PRO A 137 -18.39 -11.94 -9.49
CA PRO A 137 -18.58 -10.74 -8.67
C PRO A 137 -18.83 -11.04 -7.19
N MET A 138 -19.66 -12.05 -6.89
CA MET A 138 -19.97 -12.41 -5.50
C MET A 138 -18.75 -12.98 -4.79
N ALA A 139 -18.01 -13.90 -5.43
CA ALA A 139 -16.85 -14.51 -4.81
C ALA A 139 -15.69 -13.52 -4.63
N GLU A 140 -15.50 -12.62 -5.60
CA GLU A 140 -14.48 -11.58 -5.57
C GLU A 140 -14.74 -10.54 -4.47
N ASP A 141 -15.99 -10.12 -4.30
CA ASP A 141 -16.37 -9.13 -3.30
C ASP A 141 -16.21 -9.66 -1.87
N GLN A 142 -16.45 -10.96 -1.62
CA GLN A 142 -16.20 -11.57 -0.30
C GLN A 142 -14.71 -11.54 0.10
N ILE A 143 -13.81 -11.45 -0.88
CA ILE A 143 -12.34 -11.48 -0.67
C ILE A 143 -11.75 -10.07 -0.64
N THR A 144 -12.20 -9.20 -1.53
CA THR A 144 -11.60 -7.87 -1.76
C THR A 144 -12.45 -6.72 -1.24
N GLY A 145 -13.75 -6.93 -1.00
CA GLY A 145 -14.69 -5.86 -0.72
C GLY A 145 -14.80 -4.84 -1.86
N LEU A 146 -14.61 -5.26 -3.12
CA LEU A 146 -14.55 -4.35 -4.25
C LEU A 146 -15.83 -3.52 -4.41
N ALA A 147 -17.00 -4.05 -4.02
CA ALA A 147 -18.27 -3.34 -4.10
C ALA A 147 -18.28 -2.04 -3.27
N SER A 148 -17.62 -2.01 -2.11
CA SER A 148 -17.57 -0.80 -1.27
C SER A 148 -16.64 0.28 -1.81
N HIS A 149 -15.84 -0.03 -2.84
CA HIS A 149 -14.87 0.88 -3.44
C HIS A 149 -15.36 1.46 -4.78
N VAL A 150 -16.59 1.14 -5.20
CA VAL A 150 -17.20 1.70 -6.41
C VAL A 150 -17.52 3.17 -6.18
N ALA A 151 -16.83 4.05 -6.91
CA ALA A 151 -17.03 5.50 -6.81
C ALA A 151 -18.32 5.97 -7.50
N GLU A 152 -18.60 5.45 -8.69
CA GLU A 152 -19.79 5.80 -9.49
C GLU A 152 -20.38 4.55 -10.15
N GLY A 153 -21.71 4.53 -10.26
CA GLY A 153 -22.45 3.39 -10.80
C GLY A 153 -22.76 2.32 -9.75
N GLU A 154 -22.88 1.08 -10.20
CA GLU A 154 -23.22 -0.08 -9.38
C GLU A 154 -22.22 -1.21 -9.60
N TYR A 155 -22.02 -2.03 -8.58
CA TYR A 155 -21.17 -3.22 -8.68
C TYR A 155 -21.80 -4.28 -9.61
N LEU A 156 -20.98 -5.18 -10.15
CA LEU A 156 -21.44 -6.22 -11.07
C LEU A 156 -22.30 -7.26 -10.35
N THR A 157 -23.40 -7.65 -11.00
CA THR A 157 -24.19 -8.81 -10.60
C THR A 157 -23.81 -10.04 -11.44
N PRO A 158 -24.08 -11.27 -10.96
CA PRO A 158 -23.80 -12.49 -11.72
C PRO A 158 -24.50 -12.58 -13.08
N THR A 159 -25.52 -11.76 -13.31
CA THR A 159 -26.31 -11.71 -14.55
C THR A 159 -25.89 -10.60 -15.51
N ASP A 160 -24.92 -9.76 -15.14
CA ASP A 160 -24.44 -8.66 -15.97
C ASP A 160 -23.38 -9.14 -16.96
N TYR A 161 -23.83 -9.52 -18.17
CA TYR A 161 -22.94 -10.00 -19.23
C TYR A 161 -22.40 -8.89 -20.15
N ASP A 162 -23.00 -7.70 -20.11
CA ASP A 162 -22.71 -6.56 -20.98
C ASP A 162 -22.15 -5.35 -20.22
N LYS A 163 -21.82 -5.53 -18.94
CA LYS A 163 -21.26 -4.49 -18.08
C LYS A 163 -19.81 -4.80 -17.71
N VAL A 164 -19.06 -3.74 -17.44
CA VAL A 164 -17.67 -3.82 -17.01
C VAL A 164 -17.44 -2.84 -15.86
N LEU A 165 -16.56 -3.20 -14.93
CA LEU A 165 -15.99 -2.25 -14.00
C LEU A 165 -14.71 -1.68 -14.61
N ILE A 166 -14.59 -0.37 -14.56
CA ILE A 166 -13.44 0.35 -15.11
C ILE A 166 -12.66 0.94 -13.94
N GLY A 167 -11.36 0.66 -13.91
CA GLY A 167 -10.47 1.28 -12.92
C GLY A 167 -10.41 2.80 -13.13
N GLN A 168 -10.49 3.56 -12.04
CA GLN A 168 -10.49 5.03 -12.08
C GLN A 168 -9.33 5.63 -12.90
N PHE A 169 -8.16 5.00 -12.89
CA PHE A 169 -6.96 5.48 -13.59
C PHE A 169 -7.04 5.33 -15.12
N LEU A 170 -8.06 4.67 -15.66
CA LEU A 170 -8.35 4.65 -17.10
C LEU A 170 -9.20 5.84 -17.55
N LEU A 171 -9.74 6.64 -16.61
CA LEU A 171 -10.61 7.76 -16.89
C LEU A 171 -9.92 9.07 -16.52
N ALA A 172 -9.80 9.97 -17.50
CA ALA A 172 -9.13 11.25 -17.33
C ALA A 172 -9.71 12.10 -16.18
N GLN A 173 -11.02 11.99 -15.90
CA GLN A 173 -11.70 12.74 -14.85
C GLN A 173 -11.20 12.44 -13.43
N TYR A 174 -10.57 11.29 -13.21
CA TYR A 174 -10.02 10.90 -11.91
C TYR A 174 -8.49 10.93 -11.88
N LEU A 175 -7.85 11.26 -12.99
CA LEU A 175 -6.42 11.46 -12.99
C LEU A 175 -6.14 12.87 -12.42
N PRO A 176 -5.26 13.00 -11.42
CA PRO A 176 -4.80 14.30 -10.95
C PRO A 176 -3.81 14.85 -11.99
N VAL A 177 -4.33 15.31 -13.13
CA VAL A 177 -3.56 15.99 -14.18
C VAL A 177 -4.25 17.30 -14.48
N GLU A 178 -3.59 18.39 -14.11
CA GLU A 178 -3.65 19.66 -14.85
C GLU A 178 -2.60 19.62 -15.97
#